data_AF-A0A9R0YFP8-F1
#
_entry.id   AF-A0A9R0YFP8-F1
#
_cell.length_a   1.000
_cell.length_b   1.000
_cell.length_c   1.000
_cell.angle_alpha   90.00
_cell.angle_beta   90.00
_cell.angle_gamma   90.00
#
_symmetry.space_group_name_H-M   'P 1'
#
loop_
_entity.id
_entity.type
_entity.pdbx_description
1 polymer ?
#
loop_
_entity_poly.entity_id
_entity_poly.type
_entity_poly.pdbx_seq_one_letter_code
_entity_poly.pdbx_strand_id
1 'polypeptide(L)'
;MAFHLRSISLPSRPHPTETEIEEQMLSLEASICSSTTIVMMCEGLRRLGDIYNGVEEIICLPSSQVCAYQQRTVLDEEMDGSLELLDLCGTMQEIFAEMKAIIQELQLSLRKGDDAAAQASIQSYTHLAKKAKNHFKKTTK
;
A
#
# COMPACT_ATOMS: atom_id res chain seq x y z
N MET A 1 7.97 7.50 24.22
CA MET A 1 8.66 7.16 22.95
C MET A 1 7.73 6.22 22.19
N ALA A 2 7.17 6.68 21.07
CA ALA A 2 6.29 5.85 20.24
C ALA A 2 7.15 4.84 19.48
N PHE A 3 6.87 3.55 19.66
CA PHE A 3 7.54 2.50 18.92
C PHE A 3 6.98 2.47 17.50
N HIS A 4 7.84 2.67 16.49
CA HIS A 4 7.51 2.36 15.11
C HIS A 4 7.28 0.85 15.01
N LEU A 5 6.02 0.43 14.99
CA LEU A 5 5.64 -0.90 14.51
C LEU A 5 5.93 -0.94 13.02
N ARG A 6 7.14 -1.39 12.65
CA ARG A 6 7.42 -1.79 11.27
C ARG A 6 6.66 -3.07 11.01
N SER A 7 5.79 -3.07 9.99
CA SER A 7 5.21 -4.30 9.46
C SER A 7 6.33 -5.26 9.10
N ILE A 8 6.36 -6.42 9.77
CA ILE A 8 7.23 -7.53 9.42
C ILE A 8 6.49 -8.37 8.38
N SER A 9 6.63 -8.02 7.11
CA SER A 9 6.26 -8.94 6.04
C SER A 9 7.18 -10.15 6.16
N LEU A 10 6.70 -11.22 6.79
CA LEU A 10 7.38 -12.51 6.73
C LEU A 10 7.45 -12.91 5.25
N PRO A 11 8.60 -13.41 4.76
CA PRO A 11 8.65 -13.96 3.43
C PRO A 11 7.58 -15.04 3.31
N SER A 12 6.77 -14.97 2.26
CA SER A 12 5.81 -16.00 1.92
C SER A 12 6.53 -17.34 1.87
N ARG A 13 6.03 -18.31 2.65
CA ARG A 13 6.57 -19.67 2.62
C ARG A 13 6.35 -20.21 1.21
N PRO A 14 7.41 -20.58 0.47
CA PRO A 14 7.25 -21.14 -0.86
C PRO A 14 6.38 -22.39 -0.80
N HIS A 15 5.53 -22.56 -1.79
CA HIS A 15 4.62 -23.69 -1.83
C HIS A 15 5.47 -24.97 -1.97
N PRO A 16 5.12 -26.10 -1.32
CA PRO A 16 5.92 -27.33 -1.43
C PRO A 16 6.15 -27.77 -2.89
N THR A 17 5.21 -27.47 -3.78
CA THR A 17 5.28 -27.71 -5.23
C THR A 17 6.25 -26.77 -5.96
N GLU A 18 6.46 -25.54 -5.46
CA GLU A 18 7.41 -24.57 -6.00
C GLU A 18 8.85 -25.03 -5.75
N THR A 19 9.13 -25.48 -4.52
CA THR A 19 10.44 -26.00 -4.14
C THR A 19 10.81 -27.28 -4.91
N GLU A 20 9.83 -28.15 -5.18
CA GLU A 20 10.05 -29.36 -5.97
C GLU A 20 10.40 -29.04 -7.44
N ILE A 21 9.76 -28.03 -8.03
CA ILE A 21 10.07 -27.57 -9.40
C ILE A 21 11.44 -26.91 -9.47
N GLU A 22 11.82 -26.10 -8.49
CA GLU A 22 13.17 -25.52 -8.41
C GLU A 22 14.24 -26.60 -8.36
N GLU A 23 14.04 -27.66 -7.56
CA GLU A 23 14.96 -28.78 -7.47
C GLU A 23 15.05 -29.56 -8.80
N GLN A 24 13.92 -29.81 -9.46
CA GLN A 24 13.89 -30.43 -10.79
C GLN A 24 14.62 -29.61 -11.85
N MET A 25 14.52 -28.28 -11.78
CA MET A 25 15.19 -27.37 -12.70
C MET A 25 16.71 -27.35 -12.50
N LEU A 26 17.18 -27.30 -11.24
CA LEU A 26 18.59 -27.40 -10.89
C LEU A 26 19.20 -28.74 -11.31
N SER A 27 18.47 -29.84 -11.10
CA SER A 27 18.86 -31.18 -11.54
C SER A 27 18.95 -31.29 -13.06
N LEU A 28 17.99 -30.70 -13.78
CA LEU A 28 17.99 -30.66 -15.23
C LEU A 28 19.16 -29.85 -15.80
N GLU A 29 19.46 -28.70 -15.22
CA GLU A 29 20.60 -27.87 -15.61
C GLU A 29 21.93 -28.65 -15.52
N ALA A 30 22.14 -29.37 -14.41
CA ALA A 30 23.31 -30.23 -14.23
C ALA A 30 23.36 -31.38 -15.26
N SER A 31 22.20 -31.98 -15.59
CA SER A 31 22.10 -33.06 -16.59
C SER A 31 22.36 -32.57 -18.02
N ILE A 32 21.94 -31.36 -18.37
CA ILE A 32 22.19 -30.77 -19.70
C ILE A 32 23.68 -30.40 -19.83
N CYS A 33 24.28 -29.79 -18.80
CA CYS A 33 25.70 -29.42 -18.80
C CYS A 33 26.65 -30.62 -18.93
N SER A 34 26.22 -31.81 -18.48
CA SER A 34 27.00 -33.05 -18.54
C SER A 34 26.69 -33.93 -19.77
N SER A 35 25.79 -33.47 -20.65
CA SER A 35 25.35 -34.26 -21.80
C SER A 35 26.42 -34.36 -22.90
N THR A 36 26.83 -35.59 -23.21
CA THR A 36 27.82 -35.92 -24.26
C THR A 36 27.22 -36.51 -25.54
N THR A 37 25.90 -36.74 -25.60
CA THR A 37 25.22 -37.33 -26.77
C THR A 37 23.92 -36.60 -27.11
N ILE A 38 23.55 -36.65 -28.39
CA ILE A 38 22.31 -36.06 -28.91
C ILE A 38 21.08 -36.65 -28.21
N VAL A 39 21.09 -37.95 -27.91
CA VAL A 39 19.98 -38.63 -27.22
C VAL A 39 19.74 -38.04 -25.82
N MET A 40 20.80 -37.75 -25.07
CA MET A 40 20.69 -37.12 -23.75
C MET A 40 20.21 -35.67 -23.83
N MET A 41 20.61 -34.93 -24.86
CA MET A 41 20.10 -33.58 -25.11
C MET A 41 18.59 -33.60 -25.43
N CYS A 42 18.13 -34.54 -26.27
CA CYS A 42 16.70 -34.71 -26.56
C CYS A 42 15.89 -35.11 -25.32
N GLU A 43 16.45 -35.94 -24.45
CA GLU A 43 15.84 -36.30 -23.16
C GLU A 43 15.76 -35.08 -22.22
N GLY A 44 16.80 -34.26 -22.16
CA GLY A 44 16.80 -33.00 -21.40
C GLY A 44 15.72 -32.02 -21.88
N LEU A 45 15.56 -31.86 -23.20
CA LEU A 45 14.50 -31.02 -23.77
C LEU A 45 13.09 -31.54 -23.47
N ARG A 46 12.91 -32.87 -23.44
CA ARG A 46 11.61 -33.47 -23.05
C ARG A 46 11.28 -33.17 -21.59
N ARG A 47 12.24 -33.41 -20.69
CA ARG A 47 12.10 -33.11 -19.26
C ARG A 47 11.85 -31.63 -19.00
N LEU A 48 12.47 -30.74 -19.79
CA LEU A 48 12.18 -29.32 -19.71
C LEU A 48 10.70 -29.04 -20.03
N GLY A 49 10.17 -29.65 -21.10
CA GLY A 49 8.75 -29.54 -21.45
C GLY A 49 7.83 -30.03 -20.32
N ASP A 50 8.16 -31.15 -19.69
CA ASP A 50 7.39 -31.70 -18.57
C ASP A 50 7.38 -30.76 -17.35
N ILE A 51 8.53 -30.13 -17.04
CA ILE A 51 8.63 -29.11 -15.98
C ILE A 51 7.75 -27.89 -16.31
N TYR A 52 7.80 -27.39 -17.55
CA TYR A 52 6.98 -26.25 -17.97
C TYR A 52 5.48 -26.55 -17.90
N ASN A 53 5.06 -27.77 -18.26
CA ASN A 53 3.67 -28.20 -18.12
C ASN A 53 3.23 -28.22 -16.64
N GLY A 54 4.10 -28.69 -15.73
CA GLY A 54 3.84 -28.67 -14.29
C GLY A 54 3.73 -27.25 -13.71
N VAL A 55 4.56 -26.32 -14.19
CA VAL A 55 4.47 -24.89 -13.84
C VAL A 55 3.14 -24.30 -14.32
N GLU A 56 2.76 -24.58 -15.57
CA GLU A 56 1.48 -24.12 -16.12
C GLU A 56 0.29 -24.66 -15.31
N GLU A 57 0.32 -25.93 -14.92
CA GLU A 57 -0.71 -26.53 -14.07
C GLU A 57 -0.85 -25.79 -12.73
N ILE A 58 0.27 -25.42 -12.08
CA ILE A 58 0.26 -24.65 -10.83
C ILE A 58 -0.29 -23.23 -11.01
N ILE A 59 0.08 -22.55 -12.11
CA ILE A 59 -0.44 -21.22 -12.43
C ILE A 59 -1.94 -21.28 -12.74
N CYS A 60 -2.41 -22.37 -13.32
CA CYS A 60 -3.82 -22.62 -13.63
C CYS A 60 -4.63 -23.15 -12.45
N LEU A 61 -4.01 -23.52 -11.32
CA LEU A 61 -4.74 -23.98 -10.14
C LEU A 61 -5.69 -22.88 -9.63
N PRO A 62 -6.94 -23.22 -9.27
CA PRO A 62 -7.85 -22.26 -8.65
C PRO A 62 -7.28 -21.63 -7.38
N SER A 63 -6.45 -22.35 -6.64
CA SER A 63 -5.81 -21.84 -5.41
C SER A 63 -4.83 -20.69 -5.66
N SER A 64 -4.06 -20.71 -6.77
CA SER A 64 -3.11 -19.65 -7.09
C SER A 64 -3.83 -18.39 -7.58
N GLN A 65 -4.91 -18.53 -8.35
CA GLN A 65 -5.77 -17.40 -8.74
C GLN A 65 -6.56 -16.82 -7.56
N VAL A 66 -7.09 -17.66 -6.68
CA VAL A 66 -7.82 -17.22 -5.47
C VAL A 66 -6.89 -16.50 -4.49
N CYS A 67 -5.66 -16.99 -4.30
CA CYS A 67 -4.66 -16.33 -3.47
C CYS A 67 -4.32 -14.93 -4.00
N ALA A 68 -4.04 -14.82 -5.31
CA ALA A 68 -3.75 -13.55 -5.96
C ALA A 68 -4.94 -12.57 -5.89
N TYR A 69 -6.17 -13.08 -6.10
CA TYR A 69 -7.38 -12.28 -6.00
C TYR A 69 -7.63 -11.80 -4.56
N GLN A 70 -7.57 -12.69 -3.57
CA GLN A 70 -7.76 -12.31 -2.15
C GLN A 70 -6.69 -11.32 -1.67
N GLN A 71 -5.44 -11.51 -2.07
CA GLN A 71 -4.39 -10.57 -1.72
C GLN A 71 -4.62 -9.20 -2.34
N ARG A 72 -5.13 -9.16 -3.58
CA ARG A 72 -5.48 -7.91 -4.25
C ARG A 72 -6.69 -7.23 -3.62
N THR A 73 -7.74 -7.97 -3.26
CA THR A 73 -8.93 -7.38 -2.61
C THR A 73 -8.61 -6.82 -1.23
N VAL A 74 -7.80 -7.52 -0.43
CA VAL A 74 -7.38 -7.02 0.89
C VAL A 74 -6.49 -5.79 0.74
N LEU A 75 -5.59 -5.78 -0.26
CA LEU A 75 -4.75 -4.62 -0.55
C LEU A 75 -5.57 -3.43 -1.06
N ASP A 76 -6.56 -3.65 -1.91
CA ASP A 76 -7.44 -2.61 -2.44
C ASP A 76 -8.25 -1.96 -1.30
N GLU A 77 -8.81 -2.74 -0.37
CA GLU A 77 -9.51 -2.21 0.81
C GLU A 77 -8.58 -1.39 1.72
N GLU A 78 -7.36 -1.86 1.97
CA GLU A 78 -6.36 -1.11 2.76
C GLU A 78 -5.91 0.17 2.05
N MET A 79 -5.79 0.13 0.73
CA MET A 79 -5.46 1.28 -0.10
C MET A 79 -6.58 2.32 -0.09
N ASP A 80 -7.84 1.91 -0.19
CA ASP A 80 -9.00 2.80 -0.09
C ASP A 80 -9.03 3.49 1.27
N GLY A 81 -8.83 2.75 2.37
CA GLY A 81 -8.74 3.35 3.71
C GLY A 81 -7.54 4.31 3.86
N SER A 82 -6.43 4.04 3.19
CA SER A 82 -5.27 4.93 3.16
C SER A 82 -5.54 6.22 2.38
N LEU A 83 -6.30 6.14 1.28
CA LEU A 83 -6.73 7.30 0.50
C LEU A 83 -7.68 8.19 1.31
N GLU A 84 -8.66 7.60 1.99
CA GLU A 84 -9.57 8.35 2.87
C GLU A 84 -8.81 9.10 3.98
N LEU A 85 -7.78 8.47 4.55
CA LEU A 85 -6.92 9.12 5.54
C LEU A 85 -6.12 10.28 4.93
N LEU A 86 -5.64 10.13 3.70
CA LEU A 86 -4.90 11.19 3.00
C LEU A 86 -5.80 12.39 2.70
N ASP A 87 -7.03 12.15 2.25
CA ASP A 87 -8.03 13.20 2.01
C ASP A 87 -8.39 13.94 3.30
N LEU A 88 -8.52 13.21 4.41
CA LEU A 88 -8.70 13.79 5.74
C LEU A 88 -7.51 14.68 6.14
N CYS A 89 -6.28 14.20 5.90
CA CYS A 89 -5.06 14.96 6.15
C CYS A 89 -4.99 16.23 5.30
N GLY A 90 -5.38 16.15 4.02
CA GLY A 90 -5.48 17.31 3.12
C GLY A 90 -6.45 18.35 3.67
N THR A 91 -7.65 17.91 4.05
CA THR A 91 -8.66 18.80 4.65
C THR A 91 -8.16 19.45 5.95
N MET A 92 -7.45 18.69 6.80
CA MET A 92 -6.82 19.24 8.01
C MET A 92 -5.81 20.33 7.68
N GLN A 93 -4.95 20.11 6.70
CA GLN A 93 -3.93 21.08 6.29
C GLN A 93 -4.56 22.38 5.79
N GLU A 94 -5.63 22.30 4.99
CA GLU A 94 -6.38 23.48 4.53
C GLU A 94 -6.97 24.27 5.70
N ILE A 95 -7.64 23.60 6.64
CA ILE A 95 -8.21 24.23 7.84
C ILE A 95 -7.11 24.91 8.66
N PHE A 96 -5.97 24.25 8.85
CA PHE A 96 -4.86 24.83 9.61
C PHE A 96 -4.23 26.04 8.89
N ALA A 97 -4.13 26.00 7.57
CA ALA A 97 -3.67 27.13 6.78
C ALA A 97 -4.62 28.34 6.93
N GLU A 98 -5.93 28.11 6.88
CA GLU A 98 -6.94 29.15 7.07
C GLU A 98 -6.92 29.71 8.51
N MET A 99 -6.83 28.85 9.53
CA MET A 99 -6.67 29.27 10.92
C MET A 99 -5.42 30.15 11.10
N LYS A 100 -4.30 29.77 10.49
CA LYS A 100 -3.06 30.54 10.54
C LYS A 100 -3.23 31.92 9.91
N ALA A 101 -3.93 32.02 8.77
CA ALA A 101 -4.21 33.29 8.12
C ALA A 101 -5.07 34.21 9.01
N ILE A 102 -6.12 33.67 9.64
CA ILE A 102 -6.98 34.44 10.56
C ILE A 102 -6.18 34.93 11.78
N ILE A 103 -5.29 34.10 12.34
CA ILE A 103 -4.42 34.51 13.46
C ILE A 103 -3.50 35.65 13.05
N GLN A 104 -2.93 35.61 11.85
CA GLN A 104 -2.08 36.68 11.32
C GLN A 104 -2.89 37.98 11.14
N GLU A 105 -4.10 37.90 10.60
CA GLU A 105 -5.00 39.05 10.46
C GLU A 105 -5.39 39.66 11.82
N LEU A 106 -5.68 38.82 12.81
CA LEU A 106 -5.94 39.26 14.18
C LEU A 106 -4.74 40.02 14.75
N GLN A 107 -3.52 39.48 14.60
CA GLN A 107 -2.29 40.15 15.05
C GLN A 107 -2.08 41.50 14.37
N LEU A 108 -2.37 41.60 13.07
CA LEU A 108 -2.30 42.86 12.33
C LEU A 108 -3.33 43.88 12.82
N SER A 109 -4.56 43.45 13.08
CA SER A 109 -5.66 44.29 13.57
C SER A 109 -5.36 44.84 14.96
N LEU A 110 -4.87 43.98 15.87
CA LEU A 110 -4.43 44.38 17.21
C LEU A 110 -3.28 45.40 17.15
N ARG A 111 -2.30 45.22 16.26
CA ARG A 111 -1.19 46.17 16.09
C ARG A 111 -1.67 47.54 15.58
N LYS A 112 -2.72 47.57 14.76
CA LYS A 112 -3.33 48.81 14.24
C LYS A 112 -4.27 49.48 15.23
N GLY A 113 -4.63 48.81 16.34
CA GLY A 113 -5.66 49.28 17.28
C GLY A 113 -7.07 49.25 16.69
N ASP A 114 -7.32 48.38 15.70
CA ASP A 114 -8.64 48.21 15.08
C ASP A 114 -9.40 47.10 15.81
N ASP A 115 -10.11 47.49 16.87
CA ASP A 115 -10.86 46.56 17.73
C ASP A 115 -12.02 45.89 16.97
N ALA A 116 -12.61 46.57 15.98
CA ALA A 116 -13.68 46.01 15.17
C ALA A 116 -13.17 44.89 14.27
N ALA A 117 -12.04 45.10 13.58
CA ALA A 117 -11.39 44.08 12.77
C ALA A 117 -10.86 42.91 13.63
N ALA A 118 -10.28 43.20 14.79
CA ALA A 118 -9.84 42.16 15.73
C ALA A 118 -11.02 41.27 16.18
N GLN A 119 -12.15 41.87 16.53
CA GLN A 119 -13.35 41.14 16.91
C GLN A 119 -13.90 40.28 15.74
N ALA A 120 -13.85 40.79 14.51
CA ALA A 120 -14.26 40.03 13.33
C ALA A 120 -13.36 38.81 13.07
N SER A 121 -12.03 38.93 13.21
CA SER A 121 -11.11 37.79 13.09
C SER A 121 -11.33 36.75 14.20
N ILE A 122 -11.63 37.18 15.44
CA ILE A 122 -11.97 36.27 16.55
C ILE A 122 -13.25 35.47 16.24
N GLN A 123 -14.27 36.13 15.70
CA GLN A 123 -15.51 35.46 15.30
C GLN A 123 -15.28 34.46 14.16
N SER A 124 -14.48 34.83 13.16
CA SER A 124 -14.11 33.98 12.04
C SER A 124 -13.33 32.74 12.50
N TYR A 125 -12.35 32.92 13.38
CA TYR A 125 -11.60 31.81 13.99
C TYR A 125 -12.53 30.86 14.75
N THR A 126 -13.43 31.41 15.57
CA THR A 126 -14.39 30.62 16.35
C THR A 126 -15.32 29.81 15.45
N HIS A 127 -15.78 30.43 14.35
CA HIS A 127 -16.62 29.75 13.36
C HIS A 127 -15.86 28.61 12.68
N LEU A 128 -14.65 28.88 12.20
CA LEU A 128 -13.80 27.89 11.54
C LEU A 128 -13.46 26.71 12.47
N ALA A 129 -13.11 26.99 13.74
CA ALA A 129 -12.84 25.95 14.73
C ALA A 129 -14.06 25.04 14.99
N LYS A 130 -15.27 25.62 15.04
CA LYS A 130 -16.52 24.85 15.14
C LYS A 130 -16.78 24.01 13.89
N LYS A 131 -16.57 24.58 12.70
CA LYS A 131 -16.71 23.88 11.41
C LYS A 131 -15.75 22.70 11.32
N ALA A 132 -14.48 22.91 11.65
CA ALA A 132 -13.44 21.88 11.69
C ALA A 132 -13.82 20.73 12.63
N LYS A 133 -14.20 21.05 13.87
CA LYS A 133 -14.67 20.05 14.85
C LYS A 133 -15.85 19.22 14.33
N ASN A 134 -16.78 19.84 13.61
CA ASN A 134 -17.92 19.13 13.04
C ASN A 134 -17.52 18.25 11.85
N HIS A 135 -16.51 18.64 11.07
CA HIS A 135 -15.98 17.86 9.96
C HIS A 135 -15.36 16.55 10.48
N PHE A 136 -14.51 16.63 11.51
CA PHE A 136 -13.83 15.46 12.08
C PHE A 136 -14.77 14.49 12.81
N LYS A 137 -15.88 14.98 13.36
CA LYS A 137 -16.91 14.12 13.98
C LYS A 137 -17.74 13.32 12.97
N LYS A 138 -17.81 13.78 11.71
CA LYS A 138 -18.57 13.10 10.66
C LYS A 138 -17.77 12.00 9.98
N THR A 139 -16.45 12.10 9.98
CA THR A 139 -15.51 11.17 9.34
C THR A 139 -15.06 10.02 10.25
N THR A 140 -15.68 9.84 11.43
CA THR A 140 -15.37 8.75 12.39
C THR A 140 -16.42 7.64 12.36
N LYS A 141 -16.73 7.09 11.18
CA LYS A 141 -17.64 5.95 11.02
C LYS A 141 -16.88 4.74 10.51
#